data_AF-A0A2P8LJY1-F1
#
_entry.id   AF-A0A2P8LJY1-F1
#
_cell.length_a   1.000
_cell.length_b   1.000
_cell.length_c   1.000
_cell.angle_alpha   90.00
_cell.angle_beta   90.00
_cell.angle_gamma   90.00
#
_symmetry.space_group_name_H-M   'P 1'
#
loop_
_entity.id
_entity.type
_entity.pdbx_description
1 polymer ?
#
loop_
_entity_poly.entity_id
_entity_poly.type
_entity_poly.pdbx_seq_one_letter_code
_entity_poly.pdbx_strand_id
1 'polypeptide(L)'
;MNITASNGPGSPANGYDDAASVFSSKRAGEKPAQIIRAFNAAHGQFGEHFDTSTHAAVIKLMMTTFGQHPAGMFNALTATGDGYHITMKDEFKVQLSRHELAQATQASRFSGDDSGAVKDANFVFAAFVKRKQLTGNYPTFEAALAKTLEGETVQRCLQGMGLFGLCQYVPSSAMQAKGVVGVMGTHNFGSALVMEGVSHHYHERRTVKQGYGYVLFDDKPAAPDNARQVSDVVSGMTPEQIWGGFYQGVEGNCVTVSAIKAAIIRFWQDPQGIYKRIQVTADGFEVVMRDSFTLTVTHDELRQAIVASNFHGSHTQLINYANFLYAVSAKRAHMENNDMRAGQSYAAALHTLNDGEYPGEALRRLGLYAYMRESTVEELARGAVGTLADTGHSVAVINGALDFYGQKQDLASSRWMNTGFRALKLV
;
A
#
# COMPACT_ATOMS: atom_id res chain seq x y z
N MET A 1 -64.87 -24.53 -2.20
CA MET A 1 -63.46 -24.87 -1.96
C MET A 1 -62.65 -24.39 -3.15
N ASN A 2 -61.95 -23.28 -2.97
CA ASN A 2 -61.08 -22.69 -3.98
C ASN A 2 -59.72 -23.36 -3.90
N ILE A 3 -59.23 -23.91 -5.02
CA ILE A 3 -57.83 -24.34 -5.16
C ILE A 3 -57.18 -23.39 -6.16
N THR A 4 -56.21 -22.65 -5.64
CA THR A 4 -55.41 -21.63 -6.28
C THR A 4 -54.41 -22.22 -7.28
N ALA A 5 -54.30 -21.55 -8.42
CA ALA A 5 -53.31 -21.76 -9.46
C ALA A 5 -51.89 -21.37 -8.99
N SER A 6 -50.92 -22.25 -9.22
CA SER A 6 -49.50 -21.93 -9.09
C SER A 6 -48.99 -21.29 -10.37
N ASN A 7 -48.78 -19.98 -10.33
CA ASN A 7 -48.00 -19.23 -11.31
C ASN A 7 -46.51 -19.52 -11.12
N GLY A 8 -45.89 -20.24 -12.07
CA GLY A 8 -44.46 -20.17 -12.30
C GLY A 8 -44.19 -19.36 -13.56
N PRO A 9 -43.61 -18.15 -13.48
CA PRO A 9 -43.17 -17.44 -14.67
C PRO A 9 -41.77 -17.90 -15.07
N GLY A 10 -41.59 -18.03 -16.38
CA GLY A 10 -40.50 -18.72 -17.02
C GLY A 10 -39.12 -18.11 -16.81
N SER A 11 -38.12 -18.96 -17.02
CA SER A 11 -36.76 -18.54 -17.32
C SER A 11 -36.77 -17.52 -18.45
N PRO A 12 -36.21 -16.31 -18.26
CA PRO A 12 -35.83 -15.50 -19.39
C PRO A 12 -34.55 -16.09 -19.96
N ALA A 13 -34.68 -16.76 -21.09
CA ALA A 13 -33.60 -16.81 -22.06
C ALA A 13 -33.31 -15.36 -22.47
N ASN A 14 -32.21 -14.80 -21.99
CA ASN A 14 -31.62 -13.60 -22.56
C ASN A 14 -30.24 -13.98 -23.06
N GLY A 15 -30.20 -14.29 -24.36
CA GLY A 15 -28.97 -14.18 -25.14
C GLY A 15 -28.44 -12.75 -24.98
N TYR A 16 -27.30 -12.65 -24.33
CA TYR A 16 -26.28 -11.69 -24.71
C TYR A 16 -25.22 -12.49 -25.44
N ASP A 17 -24.89 -12.01 -26.63
CA ASP A 17 -23.93 -12.56 -27.56
C ASP A 17 -22.71 -13.21 -26.90
N ASP A 18 -22.27 -14.31 -27.51
CA ASP A 18 -20.99 -14.97 -27.31
C ASP A 18 -19.83 -14.07 -27.81
N ALA A 19 -19.79 -12.83 -27.33
CA ALA A 19 -18.64 -11.96 -27.41
C ALA A 19 -17.63 -12.48 -26.39
N ALA A 20 -16.60 -13.18 -26.87
CA ALA A 20 -15.53 -13.76 -26.06
C ALA A 20 -15.19 -12.89 -24.84
N SER A 21 -15.42 -13.41 -23.63
CA SER A 21 -15.19 -12.70 -22.37
C SER A 21 -13.82 -12.00 -22.37
N VAL A 22 -13.83 -10.71 -22.01
CA VAL A 22 -12.63 -9.86 -21.88
C VAL A 22 -11.72 -10.33 -20.74
N PHE A 23 -12.27 -11.05 -19.77
CA PHE A 23 -11.54 -11.60 -18.63
C PHE A 23 -11.45 -13.13 -18.69
N SER A 24 -10.53 -13.69 -17.91
CA SER A 24 -10.52 -15.12 -17.63
C SER A 24 -11.78 -15.57 -16.87
N SER A 25 -12.04 -16.88 -16.86
CA SER A 25 -13.12 -17.48 -16.07
C SER A 25 -12.77 -17.69 -14.59
N LYS A 26 -11.58 -17.26 -14.16
CA LYS A 26 -11.10 -17.38 -12.78
C LYS A 26 -11.94 -16.53 -11.84
N ARG A 27 -12.17 -17.01 -10.63
CA ARG A 27 -12.84 -16.19 -9.60
C ARG A 27 -11.89 -15.13 -9.05
N ALA A 28 -12.45 -14.03 -8.55
CA ALA A 28 -11.67 -13.02 -7.84
C ALA A 28 -10.92 -13.68 -6.66
N GLY A 29 -9.62 -13.41 -6.53
CA GLY A 29 -8.75 -14.02 -5.51
C GLY A 29 -8.17 -15.39 -5.87
N GLU A 30 -8.64 -16.05 -6.93
CA GLU A 30 -8.11 -17.35 -7.35
C GLU A 30 -6.71 -17.18 -7.94
N LYS A 31 -5.71 -17.87 -7.38
CA LYS A 31 -4.32 -17.76 -7.81
C LYS A 31 -4.07 -18.51 -9.13
N PRO A 32 -3.12 -18.03 -9.97
CA PRO A 32 -2.69 -18.74 -11.16
C PRO A 32 -1.99 -20.05 -10.80
N ALA A 33 -2.26 -21.13 -11.55
CA ALA A 33 -1.65 -22.45 -11.29
C ALA A 33 -0.15 -22.50 -11.63
N GLN A 34 0.28 -21.82 -12.70
CA GLN A 34 1.68 -21.76 -13.14
C GLN A 34 2.06 -20.35 -13.60
N ILE A 35 2.24 -19.42 -12.66
CA ILE A 35 2.46 -18.00 -12.99
C ILE A 35 3.70 -17.72 -13.85
N ILE A 36 4.74 -18.55 -13.72
CA ILE A 36 5.97 -18.41 -14.54
C ILE A 36 5.66 -18.55 -16.04
N ARG A 37 4.76 -19.47 -16.41
CA ARG A 37 4.41 -19.80 -17.80
C ARG A 37 3.11 -19.16 -18.28
N ALA A 38 2.34 -18.56 -17.37
CA ALA A 38 1.03 -17.99 -17.68
C ALA A 38 1.07 -17.00 -18.86
N PHE A 39 1.99 -16.04 -18.83
CA PHE A 39 2.27 -15.12 -19.94
C PHE A 39 3.68 -14.53 -19.82
N ASN A 40 4.24 -13.94 -20.86
CA ASN A 40 5.50 -13.20 -20.85
C ASN A 40 5.42 -11.98 -21.77
N ALA A 41 6.29 -11.00 -21.55
CA ALA A 41 6.54 -9.93 -22.50
C ALA A 41 7.27 -10.46 -23.74
N ALA A 42 7.03 -9.84 -24.90
CA ALA A 42 7.81 -10.09 -26.10
C ALA A 42 9.19 -9.41 -26.01
N HIS A 43 10.18 -9.97 -26.70
CA HIS A 43 11.41 -9.26 -26.97
C HIS A 43 11.17 -8.14 -27.98
N GLY A 44 11.83 -7.00 -27.78
CA GLY A 44 11.95 -5.98 -28.81
C GLY A 44 12.69 -6.54 -30.03
N GLN A 45 12.28 -6.11 -31.21
CA GLN A 45 12.98 -6.40 -32.46
C GLN A 45 14.20 -5.49 -32.62
N PHE A 46 15.12 -5.85 -33.51
CA PHE A 46 16.29 -5.02 -33.79
C PHE A 46 15.86 -3.60 -34.23
N GLY A 47 16.35 -2.57 -33.54
CA GLY A 47 15.99 -1.17 -33.78
C GLY A 47 14.70 -0.70 -33.12
N GLU A 48 13.97 -1.58 -32.42
CA GLU A 48 12.75 -1.23 -31.69
C GLU A 48 13.09 -0.69 -30.28
N HIS A 49 12.48 0.42 -29.87
CA HIS A 49 12.54 0.89 -28.48
C HIS A 49 11.35 0.35 -27.69
N PHE A 50 11.41 -0.96 -27.38
CA PHE A 50 10.31 -1.72 -26.79
C PHE A 50 10.77 -2.61 -25.65
N ASP A 51 10.15 -2.46 -24.49
CA ASP A 51 10.30 -3.32 -23.32
C ASP A 51 9.05 -3.30 -22.43
N THR A 52 8.28 -4.39 -22.42
CA THR A 52 7.15 -4.57 -21.48
C THR A 52 7.45 -5.57 -20.37
N SER A 53 8.73 -5.97 -20.18
CA SER A 53 9.15 -6.97 -19.19
C SER A 53 8.81 -6.55 -17.76
N THR A 54 9.05 -5.29 -17.39
CA THR A 54 8.69 -4.77 -16.06
C THR A 54 7.19 -4.87 -15.79
N HIS A 55 6.36 -4.49 -16.77
CA HIS A 55 4.91 -4.58 -16.66
C HIS A 55 4.47 -6.04 -16.48
N ALA A 56 5.00 -6.96 -17.29
CA ALA A 56 4.68 -8.37 -17.16
C ALA A 56 5.10 -8.94 -15.79
N ALA A 57 6.29 -8.59 -15.31
CA ALA A 57 6.79 -9.03 -14.01
C ALA A 57 5.93 -8.52 -12.84
N VAL A 58 5.57 -7.23 -12.85
CA VAL A 58 4.71 -6.64 -11.79
C VAL A 58 3.29 -7.20 -11.85
N ILE A 59 2.71 -7.38 -13.04
CA ILE A 59 1.38 -7.99 -13.18
C ILE A 59 1.38 -9.44 -12.67
N LYS A 60 2.43 -10.22 -12.95
CA LYS A 60 2.57 -11.56 -12.37
C LYS A 60 2.65 -11.54 -10.84
N LEU A 61 3.36 -10.57 -10.29
CA LEU A 61 3.42 -10.35 -8.85
C LEU A 61 2.04 -10.02 -8.27
N MET A 62 1.25 -9.18 -8.96
CA MET A 62 -0.15 -8.90 -8.60
C MET A 62 -1.01 -10.17 -8.63
N MET A 63 -0.93 -10.96 -9.71
CA MET A 63 -1.70 -12.20 -9.86
C MET A 63 -1.40 -13.21 -8.74
N THR A 64 -0.13 -13.28 -8.31
CA THR A 64 0.30 -14.20 -7.25
C THR A 64 -0.13 -13.72 -5.86
N THR A 65 -0.22 -12.40 -5.68
CA THR A 65 -0.58 -11.76 -4.41
C THR A 65 -2.08 -11.71 -4.22
N PHE A 66 -2.81 -11.14 -5.20
CA PHE A 66 -4.23 -10.82 -5.08
C PHE A 66 -5.17 -11.73 -5.89
N GLY A 67 -4.61 -12.69 -6.64
CA GLY A 67 -5.35 -13.57 -7.56
C GLY A 67 -5.31 -13.10 -9.00
N GLN A 68 -5.53 -14.02 -9.94
CA GLN A 68 -5.36 -13.83 -11.39
C GLN A 68 -6.38 -12.87 -12.00
N HIS A 69 -7.63 -12.92 -11.56
CA HIS A 69 -8.69 -12.10 -12.13
C HIS A 69 -8.54 -10.62 -11.71
N PRO A 70 -8.71 -9.61 -12.61
CA PRO A 70 -8.48 -8.20 -12.29
C PRO A 70 -9.33 -7.65 -11.13
N ALA A 71 -10.53 -8.21 -10.91
CA ALA A 71 -11.35 -7.89 -9.74
C ALA A 71 -10.70 -8.20 -8.38
N GLY A 72 -9.68 -9.07 -8.33
CA GLY A 72 -8.85 -9.28 -7.13
C GLY A 72 -7.75 -8.22 -6.97
N MET A 73 -7.24 -7.69 -8.09
CA MET A 73 -6.10 -6.78 -8.11
C MET A 73 -6.46 -5.31 -7.90
N PHE A 74 -7.72 -4.93 -8.16
CA PHE A 74 -8.23 -3.57 -7.94
C PHE A 74 -9.13 -3.50 -6.70
N ASN A 75 -9.34 -2.29 -6.16
CA ASN A 75 -10.29 -2.08 -5.06
C ASN A 75 -11.75 -2.16 -5.57
N ALA A 76 -12.02 -1.65 -6.76
CA ALA A 76 -13.31 -1.81 -7.42
C ALA A 76 -13.13 -1.90 -8.94
N LEU A 77 -13.99 -2.69 -9.58
CA LEU A 77 -14.05 -2.86 -11.03
C LEU A 77 -15.51 -3.03 -11.43
N THR A 78 -16.03 -2.10 -12.23
CA THR A 78 -17.41 -2.11 -12.73
C THR A 78 -17.41 -1.96 -14.24
N ALA A 79 -18.02 -2.90 -14.95
CA ALA A 79 -18.25 -2.77 -16.39
C ALA A 79 -19.32 -1.71 -16.67
N THR A 80 -19.10 -0.89 -17.69
CA THR A 80 -20.04 0.11 -18.20
C THR A 80 -20.39 -0.20 -19.66
N GLY A 81 -21.36 0.50 -20.24
CA GLY A 81 -21.74 0.30 -21.64
C GLY A 81 -20.57 0.54 -22.61
N ASP A 82 -19.73 1.52 -22.31
CA ASP A 82 -18.61 2.01 -23.11
C ASP A 82 -17.22 1.49 -22.68
N GLY A 83 -17.13 0.82 -21.52
CA GLY A 83 -15.85 0.40 -20.96
C GLY A 83 -15.93 -0.11 -19.53
N TYR A 84 -15.04 0.43 -18.68
CA TYR A 84 -14.84 -0.01 -17.30
C TYR A 84 -14.49 1.16 -16.39
N HIS A 85 -15.12 1.21 -15.22
CA HIS A 85 -14.70 2.05 -14.11
C HIS A 85 -13.84 1.22 -13.16
N ILE A 86 -12.64 1.71 -12.86
CA ILE A 86 -11.66 1.01 -12.03
C ILE A 86 -11.25 1.94 -10.90
N THR A 87 -11.28 1.43 -9.68
CA THR A 87 -10.65 2.07 -8.52
C THR A 87 -9.42 1.24 -8.18
N MET A 88 -8.23 1.82 -8.35
CA MET A 88 -6.95 1.18 -8.03
C MET A 88 -6.80 0.97 -6.51
N LYS A 89 -5.77 0.20 -6.10
CA LYS A 89 -5.50 -0.08 -4.68
C LYS A 89 -5.16 1.17 -3.87
N ASP A 90 -4.60 2.19 -4.52
CA ASP A 90 -4.38 3.51 -3.92
C ASP A 90 -5.56 4.47 -4.09
N GLU A 91 -6.75 3.96 -4.44
CA GLU A 91 -8.00 4.68 -4.67
C GLU A 91 -8.03 5.58 -5.91
N PHE A 92 -6.96 5.61 -6.72
CA PHE A 92 -6.95 6.33 -7.97
C PHE A 92 -8.00 5.74 -8.93
N LYS A 93 -8.86 6.59 -9.48
CA LYS A 93 -9.95 6.17 -10.36
C LYS A 93 -9.56 6.35 -11.82
N VAL A 94 -9.74 5.31 -12.62
CA VAL A 94 -9.62 5.38 -14.09
C VAL A 94 -10.90 4.91 -14.75
N GLN A 95 -11.21 5.53 -15.89
CA GLN A 95 -12.22 5.06 -16.83
C GLN A 95 -11.50 4.54 -18.06
N LEU A 96 -11.69 3.28 -18.40
CA LEU A 96 -11.02 2.61 -19.52
C LEU A 96 -12.07 2.21 -20.55
N SER A 97 -11.97 2.74 -21.77
CA SER A 97 -12.84 2.36 -22.87
C SER A 97 -12.46 1.00 -23.47
N ARG A 98 -13.40 0.36 -24.18
CA ARG A 98 -13.11 -0.87 -24.93
C ARG A 98 -12.06 -0.68 -26.03
N HIS A 99 -12.03 0.51 -26.65
CA HIS A 99 -11.05 0.85 -27.67
C HIS A 99 -9.63 0.95 -27.10
N GLU A 100 -9.45 1.67 -25.99
CA GLU A 100 -8.15 1.79 -25.31
C GLU A 100 -7.64 0.42 -24.84
N LEU A 101 -8.53 -0.45 -24.34
CA LEU A 101 -8.18 -1.82 -23.99
C LEU A 101 -7.70 -2.63 -25.21
N ALA A 102 -8.39 -2.50 -26.35
CA ALA A 102 -7.98 -3.17 -27.59
C ALA A 102 -6.61 -2.68 -28.08
N GLN A 103 -6.36 -1.35 -28.05
CA GLN A 103 -5.06 -0.76 -28.40
C GLN A 103 -3.94 -1.30 -27.50
N ALA A 104 -4.16 -1.31 -26.18
CA ALA A 104 -3.19 -1.82 -25.22
C ALA A 104 -2.93 -3.34 -25.41
N THR A 105 -3.98 -4.11 -25.70
CA THR A 105 -3.90 -5.56 -25.95
C THR A 105 -3.05 -5.87 -27.18
N GLN A 106 -3.23 -5.10 -28.25
CA GLN A 106 -2.44 -5.25 -29.47
C GLN A 106 -0.97 -4.86 -29.25
N ALA A 107 -0.74 -3.76 -28.51
CA ALA A 107 0.58 -3.17 -28.34
C ALA A 107 1.47 -3.88 -27.30
N SER A 108 0.89 -4.47 -26.24
CA SER A 108 1.67 -5.07 -25.14
C SER A 108 2.51 -6.29 -25.57
N ARG A 109 2.02 -7.00 -26.60
CA ARG A 109 2.57 -8.26 -27.13
C ARG A 109 2.74 -9.34 -26.05
N PHE A 110 1.90 -9.34 -25.01
CA PHE A 110 1.89 -10.42 -24.02
C PHE A 110 1.41 -11.74 -24.62
N SER A 111 2.12 -12.83 -24.32
CA SER A 111 1.79 -14.18 -24.81
C SER A 111 2.21 -15.27 -23.83
N GLY A 112 1.52 -16.41 -23.81
CA GLY A 112 1.90 -17.58 -23.00
C GLY A 112 0.82 -18.64 -22.94
N ASP A 113 1.01 -19.60 -22.04
CA ASP A 113 0.23 -20.84 -21.99
C ASP A 113 -1.18 -20.64 -21.40
N ASP A 114 -1.40 -19.58 -20.62
CA ASP A 114 -2.69 -19.24 -20.02
C ASP A 114 -3.30 -18.03 -20.73
N SER A 115 -4.17 -18.30 -21.71
CA SER A 115 -4.86 -17.26 -22.48
C SER A 115 -5.75 -16.36 -21.61
N GLY A 116 -6.24 -16.87 -20.48
CA GLY A 116 -6.97 -16.09 -19.49
C GLY A 116 -6.06 -15.09 -18.78
N ALA A 117 -4.89 -15.54 -18.34
CA ALA A 117 -3.89 -14.66 -17.72
C ALA A 117 -3.39 -13.59 -18.70
N VAL A 118 -3.21 -13.93 -19.99
CA VAL A 118 -2.87 -12.93 -21.02
C VAL A 118 -3.95 -11.84 -21.12
N LYS A 119 -5.23 -12.22 -21.14
CA LYS A 119 -6.34 -11.25 -21.16
C LYS A 119 -6.35 -10.36 -19.92
N ASP A 120 -6.26 -10.97 -18.74
CA ASP A 120 -6.26 -10.27 -17.46
C ASP A 120 -5.06 -9.32 -17.35
N ALA A 121 -3.88 -9.74 -17.82
CA ALA A 121 -2.68 -8.91 -17.86
C ALA A 121 -2.82 -7.70 -18.77
N ASN A 122 -3.40 -7.89 -19.97
CA ASN A 122 -3.65 -6.78 -20.89
C ASN A 122 -4.60 -5.73 -20.29
N PHE A 123 -5.60 -6.17 -19.53
CA PHE A 123 -6.49 -5.26 -18.83
C PHE A 123 -5.75 -4.41 -17.78
N VAL A 124 -4.92 -5.04 -16.95
CA VAL A 124 -4.13 -4.32 -15.93
C VAL A 124 -3.13 -3.35 -16.60
N PHE A 125 -2.50 -3.77 -17.68
CA PHE A 125 -1.60 -2.92 -18.47
C PHE A 125 -2.34 -1.70 -19.06
N ALA A 126 -3.54 -1.90 -19.61
CA ALA A 126 -4.36 -0.79 -20.12
C ALA A 126 -4.74 0.21 -19.02
N ALA A 127 -5.11 -0.28 -17.83
CA ALA A 127 -5.41 0.57 -16.67
C ALA A 127 -4.17 1.39 -16.23
N PHE A 128 -2.98 0.78 -16.22
CA PHE A 128 -1.71 1.49 -15.98
C PHE A 128 -1.49 2.61 -17.00
N VAL A 129 -1.62 2.32 -18.30
CA VAL A 129 -1.46 3.31 -19.37
C VAL A 129 -2.45 4.46 -19.21
N LYS A 130 -3.71 4.15 -18.85
CA LYS A 130 -4.73 5.17 -18.64
C LYS A 130 -4.37 6.11 -17.48
N ARG A 131 -3.88 5.57 -16.36
CA ARG A 131 -3.40 6.40 -15.26
C ARG A 131 -2.20 7.23 -15.68
N LYS A 132 -1.24 6.64 -16.41
CA LYS A 132 -0.07 7.36 -16.92
C LYS A 132 -0.49 8.50 -17.84
N GLN A 133 -1.51 8.32 -18.69
CA GLN A 133 -2.09 9.40 -19.49
C GLN A 133 -2.57 10.55 -18.60
N LEU A 134 -3.41 10.26 -17.61
CA LEU A 134 -4.05 11.26 -16.74
C LEU A 134 -3.07 12.01 -15.84
N THR A 135 -1.96 11.36 -15.46
CA THR A 135 -0.99 11.92 -14.50
C THR A 135 0.29 12.45 -15.16
N GLY A 136 0.61 11.99 -16.36
CA GLY A 136 1.85 12.31 -17.08
C GLY A 136 1.71 13.40 -18.14
N ASN A 137 0.60 14.14 -18.17
CA ASN A 137 0.30 15.19 -19.16
C ASN A 137 0.36 14.70 -20.62
N TYR A 138 0.02 13.43 -20.88
CA TYR A 138 -0.07 12.93 -22.26
C TYR A 138 -1.41 13.35 -22.88
N PRO A 139 -1.42 13.94 -24.08
CA PRO A 139 -2.65 14.44 -24.70
C PRO A 139 -3.63 13.31 -25.07
N THR A 140 -3.12 12.10 -25.32
CA THR A 140 -3.92 10.94 -25.74
C THR A 140 -3.46 9.66 -25.04
N PHE A 141 -4.34 8.66 -25.00
CA PHE A 141 -4.01 7.32 -24.51
C PHE A 141 -2.89 6.70 -25.34
N GLU A 142 -2.92 6.89 -26.67
CA GLU A 142 -1.89 6.40 -27.58
C GLU A 142 -0.51 6.99 -27.30
N ALA A 143 -0.41 8.30 -26.98
CA ALA A 143 0.85 8.91 -26.61
C ALA A 143 1.41 8.33 -25.30
N ALA A 144 0.53 8.09 -24.31
CA ALA A 144 0.92 7.43 -23.07
C ALA A 144 1.32 5.96 -23.30
N LEU A 145 0.60 5.25 -24.19
CA LEU A 145 0.88 3.88 -24.57
C LEU A 145 2.25 3.78 -25.23
N ALA A 146 2.51 4.58 -26.28
CA ALA A 146 3.80 4.62 -26.97
C ALA A 146 4.96 4.81 -25.99
N LYS A 147 4.83 5.77 -25.06
CA LYS A 147 5.85 6.00 -24.04
C LYS A 147 5.95 4.88 -22.99
N THR A 148 4.87 4.14 -22.76
CA THR A 148 4.88 2.97 -21.85
C THR A 148 5.60 1.78 -22.46
N LEU A 149 5.51 1.60 -23.78
CA LEU A 149 6.19 0.52 -24.49
C LEU A 149 7.70 0.65 -24.44
N GLU A 150 8.25 1.84 -24.21
CA GLU A 150 9.70 2.07 -24.07
C GLU A 150 10.29 1.51 -22.75
N GLY A 151 9.47 0.98 -21.86
CA GLY A 151 9.87 0.42 -20.57
C GLY A 151 9.53 1.31 -19.37
N GLU A 152 9.62 0.71 -18.18
CA GLU A 152 9.35 1.40 -16.92
C GLU A 152 10.26 0.87 -15.80
N THR A 153 10.60 1.71 -14.83
CA THR A 153 11.29 1.20 -13.62
C THR A 153 10.31 0.41 -12.75
N VAL A 154 10.78 -0.57 -11.97
CA VAL A 154 9.90 -1.36 -11.07
C VAL A 154 9.06 -0.45 -10.18
N GLN A 155 9.70 0.57 -9.58
CA GLN A 155 9.03 1.52 -8.70
C GLN A 155 7.93 2.30 -9.42
N ARG A 156 8.21 2.85 -10.60
CA ARG A 156 7.20 3.61 -11.36
C ARG A 156 6.07 2.71 -11.86
N CYS A 157 6.38 1.47 -12.21
CA CYS A 157 5.38 0.48 -12.59
C CYS A 157 4.45 0.16 -11.42
N LEU A 158 5.00 -0.13 -10.22
CA LEU A 158 4.23 -0.32 -8.98
C LEU A 158 3.39 0.91 -8.63
N GLN A 159 3.96 2.13 -8.75
CA GLN A 159 3.23 3.38 -8.52
C GLN A 159 2.08 3.56 -9.51
N GLY A 160 2.30 3.38 -10.82
CA GLY A 160 1.27 3.53 -11.83
C GLY A 160 0.22 2.41 -11.81
N MET A 161 0.49 1.26 -11.20
CA MET A 161 -0.50 0.22 -10.93
C MET A 161 -1.24 0.43 -9.59
N GLY A 162 -0.89 1.48 -8.85
CA GLY A 162 -1.50 1.82 -7.55
C GLY A 162 -1.06 0.94 -6.38
N LEU A 163 0.11 0.30 -6.49
CA LEU A 163 0.59 -0.73 -5.56
C LEU A 163 1.74 -0.27 -4.68
N PHE A 164 2.24 0.95 -4.85
CA PHE A 164 3.41 1.41 -4.11
C PHE A 164 3.19 1.39 -2.60
N GLY A 165 1.96 1.70 -2.15
CA GLY A 165 1.49 1.52 -0.78
C GLY A 165 1.60 0.08 -0.25
N LEU A 166 1.43 -0.89 -1.14
CA LEU A 166 1.33 -2.33 -0.88
C LEU A 166 2.63 -3.09 -1.19
N CYS A 167 3.75 -2.38 -1.33
CA CYS A 167 5.04 -2.98 -1.64
C CYS A 167 6.06 -2.77 -0.51
N GLN A 168 6.97 -3.72 -0.37
CA GLN A 168 8.17 -3.58 0.47
C GLN A 168 9.41 -3.67 -0.42
N TYR A 169 10.40 -2.81 -0.15
CA TYR A 169 11.72 -2.90 -0.76
C TYR A 169 12.61 -3.79 0.10
N VAL A 170 13.04 -4.92 -0.46
CA VAL A 170 13.71 -5.98 0.29
C VAL A 170 15.00 -6.43 -0.38
N PRO A 171 16.02 -6.86 0.39
CA PRO A 171 17.22 -7.47 -0.17
C PRO A 171 16.88 -8.80 -0.86
N SER A 172 17.67 -9.16 -1.87
CA SER A 172 17.57 -10.44 -2.60
C SER A 172 17.60 -11.67 -1.70
N SER A 173 18.29 -11.62 -0.56
CA SER A 173 18.29 -12.70 0.43
C SER A 173 16.90 -12.99 1.00
N ALA A 174 16.06 -11.97 1.22
CA ALA A 174 14.68 -12.15 1.67
C ALA A 174 13.80 -12.83 0.61
N MET A 175 14.10 -12.61 -0.67
CA MET A 175 13.40 -13.25 -1.80
C MET A 175 13.83 -14.71 -2.06
N GLN A 176 14.81 -15.24 -1.31
CA GLN A 176 15.18 -16.66 -1.37
C GLN A 176 14.29 -17.54 -0.49
N ALA A 177 13.54 -16.94 0.44
CA ALA A 177 12.66 -17.69 1.32
C ALA A 177 11.54 -18.38 0.51
N LYS A 178 11.20 -19.61 0.92
CA LYS A 178 10.18 -20.42 0.27
C LYS A 178 8.84 -19.68 0.19
N GLY A 179 8.22 -19.69 -0.98
CA GLY A 179 6.94 -19.01 -1.23
C GLY A 179 7.01 -17.48 -1.35
N VAL A 180 8.18 -16.86 -1.20
CA VAL A 180 8.33 -15.42 -1.46
C VAL A 180 8.45 -15.20 -2.97
N VAL A 181 7.64 -14.26 -3.46
CA VAL A 181 7.65 -13.82 -4.86
C VAL A 181 7.84 -12.31 -4.88
N GLY A 182 8.76 -11.86 -5.72
CA GLY A 182 9.09 -10.44 -5.87
C GLY A 182 9.44 -10.09 -7.31
N VAL A 183 9.82 -8.83 -7.53
CA VAL A 183 10.29 -8.32 -8.81
C VAL A 183 11.61 -7.59 -8.61
N MET A 184 12.57 -7.84 -9.49
CA MET A 184 13.87 -7.18 -9.50
C MET A 184 14.17 -6.61 -10.89
N GLY A 185 14.80 -5.44 -10.91
CA GLY A 185 15.31 -4.85 -12.15
C GLY A 185 16.44 -5.71 -12.73
N THR A 186 16.45 -5.86 -14.05
CA THR A 186 17.43 -6.68 -14.79
C THR A 186 18.37 -5.84 -15.65
N HIS A 187 17.86 -4.73 -16.18
CA HIS A 187 18.57 -3.76 -17.02
C HIS A 187 17.79 -2.44 -16.97
N ASN A 188 18.22 -1.44 -17.76
CA ASN A 188 17.50 -0.17 -17.82
C ASN A 188 16.04 -0.40 -18.26
N PHE A 189 15.10 -0.06 -17.37
CA PHE A 189 13.65 -0.15 -17.59
C PHE A 189 13.05 -1.55 -17.79
N GLY A 190 13.84 -2.60 -17.63
CA GLY A 190 13.38 -3.99 -17.66
C GLY A 190 13.52 -4.70 -16.31
N SER A 191 12.64 -5.66 -16.07
CA SER A 191 12.58 -6.38 -14.81
C SER A 191 12.09 -7.81 -14.95
N ALA A 192 12.35 -8.63 -13.93
CA ALA A 192 11.98 -10.02 -13.89
C ALA A 192 11.26 -10.39 -12.60
N LEU A 193 10.35 -11.37 -12.69
CA LEU A 193 9.77 -12.00 -11.52
C LEU A 193 10.83 -12.87 -10.85
N VAL A 194 10.96 -12.75 -9.54
CA VAL A 194 11.83 -13.57 -8.71
C VAL A 194 10.97 -14.46 -7.83
N MET A 195 11.21 -15.76 -7.87
CA MET A 195 10.53 -16.75 -7.04
C MET A 195 11.59 -17.64 -6.40
N GLU A 196 11.61 -17.70 -5.07
CA GLU A 196 12.54 -18.55 -4.31
C GLU A 196 14.01 -18.38 -4.76
N GLY A 197 14.44 -17.12 -4.92
CA GLY A 197 15.79 -16.77 -5.33
C GLY A 197 16.12 -16.96 -6.82
N VAL A 198 15.15 -17.37 -7.65
CA VAL A 198 15.34 -17.54 -9.10
C VAL A 198 14.60 -16.44 -9.86
N SER A 199 15.34 -15.66 -10.64
CA SER A 199 14.81 -14.69 -11.59
C SER A 199 14.35 -15.37 -12.87
N HIS A 200 13.15 -15.01 -13.33
CA HIS A 200 12.51 -15.52 -14.55
C HIS A 200 12.32 -14.38 -15.55
N HIS A 201 13.15 -14.37 -16.61
CA HIS A 201 13.20 -13.30 -17.61
C HIS A 201 13.22 -13.90 -19.01
N TYR A 202 12.21 -13.60 -19.84
CA TYR A 202 12.08 -14.15 -21.20
C TYR A 202 12.41 -15.66 -21.32
N HIS A 203 11.80 -16.48 -20.47
CA HIS A 203 12.06 -17.94 -20.34
C HIS A 203 13.46 -18.34 -19.80
N GLU A 204 14.39 -17.41 -19.66
CA GLU A 204 15.65 -17.63 -18.95
C GLU A 204 15.43 -17.70 -17.45
N ARG A 205 16.30 -18.47 -16.79
CA ARG A 205 16.35 -18.62 -15.33
C ARG A 205 17.73 -18.24 -14.84
N ARG A 206 17.80 -17.35 -13.87
CA ARG A 206 19.08 -16.92 -13.27
C ARG A 206 18.94 -16.87 -11.75
N THR A 207 19.89 -17.47 -11.04
CA THR A 207 19.94 -17.35 -9.58
C THR A 207 20.30 -15.92 -9.19
N VAL A 208 19.50 -15.34 -8.29
CA VAL A 208 19.73 -14.01 -7.73
C VAL A 208 20.61 -14.14 -6.50
N LYS A 209 21.81 -13.54 -6.56
CA LYS A 209 22.76 -13.56 -5.43
C LYS A 209 22.83 -12.24 -4.65
N GLN A 210 22.55 -11.12 -5.29
CA GLN A 210 22.73 -9.79 -4.73
C GLN A 210 21.72 -8.80 -5.32
N GLY A 211 21.61 -7.63 -4.70
CA GLY A 211 20.68 -6.58 -5.10
C GLY A 211 19.40 -6.58 -4.27
N TYR A 212 18.47 -5.74 -4.70
CA TYR A 212 17.21 -5.46 -4.02
C TYR A 212 16.06 -5.50 -5.01
N GLY A 213 14.86 -5.75 -4.51
CA GLY A 213 13.64 -5.80 -5.30
C GLY A 213 12.44 -5.46 -4.46
N TYR A 214 11.27 -5.69 -5.04
CA TYR A 214 9.99 -5.39 -4.42
C TYR A 214 9.17 -6.67 -4.26
N VAL A 215 8.59 -6.84 -3.07
CA VAL A 215 7.54 -7.83 -2.81
C VAL A 215 6.23 -7.11 -2.54
N LEU A 216 5.11 -7.75 -2.85
CA LEU A 216 3.79 -7.24 -2.48
C LEU A 216 3.26 -8.02 -1.27
N PHE A 217 2.37 -7.36 -0.52
CA PHE A 217 1.59 -8.00 0.52
C PHE A 217 0.09 -7.80 0.27
N ASP A 218 -0.71 -8.72 0.80
CA ASP A 218 -2.16 -8.56 0.86
C ASP A 218 -2.53 -7.83 2.17
N ASP A 219 -3.34 -6.79 2.03
CA ASP A 219 -3.84 -5.96 3.12
C ASP A 219 -5.12 -6.53 3.74
N LYS A 220 -5.69 -7.59 3.16
CA LYS A 220 -6.82 -8.32 3.75
C LYS A 220 -6.47 -8.94 5.11
N PRO A 221 -7.44 -9.02 6.02
CA PRO A 221 -7.26 -9.72 7.30
C PRO A 221 -6.81 -11.16 7.12
N ALA A 222 -5.69 -11.49 7.75
CA ALA A 222 -5.37 -12.88 8.03
C ALA A 222 -6.43 -13.45 8.99
N ALA A 223 -6.64 -14.77 8.95
CA ALA A 223 -7.48 -15.45 9.92
C ALA A 223 -7.01 -15.12 11.35
N PRO A 224 -7.93 -14.94 12.31
CA PRO A 224 -7.57 -14.59 13.67
C PRO A 224 -6.66 -15.67 14.27
N ASP A 225 -5.52 -15.24 14.80
CA ASP A 225 -4.59 -16.04 15.60
C ASP A 225 -4.79 -15.68 17.08
N ASN A 226 -4.52 -16.61 18.00
CA ASN A 226 -4.73 -16.49 19.45
C ASN A 226 -3.73 -15.53 20.15
N ALA A 227 -3.07 -14.64 19.40
CA ALA A 227 -2.25 -13.59 19.97
C ALA A 227 -3.15 -12.56 20.70
N ARG A 228 -2.62 -11.91 21.75
CA ARG A 228 -3.30 -10.80 22.44
C ARG A 228 -3.80 -9.82 21.37
N GLN A 229 -5.11 -9.69 21.23
CA GLN A 229 -5.67 -8.76 20.26
C GLN A 229 -5.35 -7.34 20.73
N VAL A 230 -5.02 -6.45 19.78
CA VAL A 230 -4.74 -5.04 20.07
C VAL A 230 -5.90 -4.40 20.87
N SER A 231 -7.12 -4.92 20.70
CA SER A 231 -8.32 -4.59 21.47
C SER A 231 -8.13 -4.66 22.99
N ASP A 232 -7.30 -5.57 23.51
CA ASP A 232 -7.02 -5.70 24.94
C ASP A 232 -6.12 -4.56 25.45
N VAL A 233 -5.28 -4.00 24.58
CA VAL A 233 -4.34 -2.91 24.89
C VAL A 233 -5.03 -1.55 24.83
N VAL A 234 -6.02 -1.38 23.95
CA VAL A 234 -6.82 -0.14 23.83
C VAL A 234 -8.12 -0.18 24.65
N SER A 235 -8.43 -1.29 25.32
CA SER A 235 -9.62 -1.43 26.15
C SER A 235 -9.62 -0.40 27.29
N GLY A 236 -10.63 0.48 27.30
CA GLY A 236 -10.82 1.49 28.34
C GLY A 236 -10.31 2.90 28.00
N MET A 237 -9.64 3.10 26.87
CA MET A 237 -9.42 4.46 26.36
C MET A 237 -10.62 4.91 25.50
N THR A 238 -10.78 6.22 25.27
CA THR A 238 -11.78 6.77 24.36
C THR A 238 -11.13 7.75 23.38
N PRO A 239 -11.69 7.92 22.16
CA PRO A 239 -11.18 8.89 21.19
C PRO A 239 -11.01 10.31 21.74
N GLU A 240 -11.85 10.73 22.70
CA GLU A 240 -11.80 12.07 23.32
C GLU A 240 -10.54 12.27 24.15
N GLN A 241 -9.93 11.21 24.66
CA GLN A 241 -8.71 11.30 25.47
C GLN A 241 -7.47 11.61 24.62
N ILE A 242 -7.54 11.54 23.29
CA ILE A 242 -6.38 11.71 22.40
C ILE A 242 -5.70 13.08 22.51
N TRP A 243 -6.44 14.11 22.90
CA TRP A 243 -5.94 15.48 23.00
C TRP A 243 -4.96 15.60 24.16
N GLY A 244 -5.45 15.61 25.41
CA GLY A 244 -4.62 15.74 26.61
C GLY A 244 -4.02 14.44 27.16
N GLY A 245 -4.42 13.28 26.63
CA GLY A 245 -4.03 11.98 27.19
C GLY A 245 -2.57 11.63 26.94
N PHE A 246 -2.01 12.02 25.79
CA PHE A 246 -0.57 12.12 25.57
C PHE A 246 -0.24 13.25 24.58
N TYR A 247 0.94 13.84 24.69
CA TYR A 247 1.45 14.85 23.77
C TYR A 247 2.98 14.93 23.84
N GLN A 248 3.57 15.63 22.88
CA GLN A 248 5.00 15.86 22.74
C GLN A 248 5.60 16.58 23.94
N GLY A 249 6.71 16.06 24.48
CA GLY A 249 7.51 16.74 25.51
C GLY A 249 8.92 17.15 25.09
N VAL A 250 9.38 16.79 23.89
CA VAL A 250 10.69 17.18 23.34
C VAL A 250 10.49 17.77 21.94
N GLU A 251 11.20 18.85 21.60
CA GLU A 251 11.18 19.41 20.25
C GLU A 251 11.71 18.43 19.20
N GLY A 252 11.19 18.48 17.98
CA GLY A 252 11.67 17.67 16.85
C GLY A 252 10.88 16.38 16.57
N ASN A 253 10.17 15.81 17.54
CA ASN A 253 9.42 14.55 17.33
C ASN A 253 7.95 14.71 16.90
N CYS A 254 7.56 15.94 16.55
CA CYS A 254 6.18 16.31 16.21
C CYS A 254 5.57 15.45 15.09
N VAL A 255 6.36 15.08 14.08
CA VAL A 255 5.92 14.21 12.97
C VAL A 255 5.56 12.82 13.46
N THR A 256 6.34 12.27 14.40
CA THR A 256 6.04 10.96 14.98
C THR A 256 4.83 11.05 15.92
N VAL A 257 4.71 12.10 16.74
CA VAL A 257 3.54 12.30 17.63
C VAL A 257 2.24 12.46 16.85
N SER A 258 2.23 13.32 15.82
CA SER A 258 1.05 13.57 15.00
C SER A 258 0.59 12.30 14.27
N ALA A 259 1.54 11.54 13.73
CA ALA A 259 1.28 10.26 13.08
C ALA A 259 0.67 9.22 14.04
N ILE A 260 1.24 9.08 15.25
CA ILE A 260 0.70 8.16 16.27
C ILE A 260 -0.73 8.56 16.64
N LYS A 261 -1.00 9.84 16.90
CA LYS A 261 -2.35 10.31 17.23
C LYS A 261 -3.36 10.02 16.12
N ALA A 262 -3.02 10.37 14.89
CA ALA A 262 -3.88 10.12 13.73
C ALA A 262 -4.15 8.62 13.54
N ALA A 263 -3.12 7.78 13.69
CA ALA A 263 -3.23 6.33 13.56
C ALA A 263 -4.11 5.71 14.64
N ILE A 264 -3.93 6.10 15.91
CA ILE A 264 -4.76 5.61 17.03
C ILE A 264 -6.23 5.88 16.75
N ILE A 265 -6.58 7.10 16.34
CA ILE A 265 -7.96 7.45 16.05
C ILE A 265 -8.49 6.74 14.82
N ARG A 266 -7.74 6.73 13.71
CA ARG A 266 -8.19 6.12 12.46
C ARG A 266 -8.52 4.64 12.62
N PHE A 267 -7.68 3.92 13.36
CA PHE A 267 -7.76 2.47 13.51
C PHE A 267 -8.31 2.03 14.87
N TRP A 268 -8.90 2.97 15.64
CA TRP A 268 -9.46 2.71 16.96
C TRP A 268 -10.52 1.59 16.94
N GLN A 269 -11.44 1.66 15.98
CA GLN A 269 -12.54 0.70 15.81
C GLN A 269 -12.20 -0.43 14.84
N ASP A 270 -11.00 -0.42 14.26
CA ASP A 270 -10.60 -1.48 13.35
C ASP A 270 -10.23 -2.73 14.17
N PRO A 271 -10.85 -3.90 13.92
CA PRO A 271 -10.52 -5.12 14.67
C PRO A 271 -9.06 -5.55 14.56
N GLN A 272 -8.34 -5.11 13.52
CA GLN A 272 -6.89 -5.31 13.41
C GLN A 272 -6.07 -4.28 14.18
N GLY A 273 -6.63 -3.10 14.50
CA GLY A 273 -5.87 -1.99 15.05
C GLY A 273 -4.77 -1.50 14.11
N ILE A 274 -3.72 -0.86 14.62
CA ILE A 274 -2.62 -0.31 13.80
C ILE A 274 -1.71 -1.42 13.23
N TYR A 275 -1.49 -2.51 13.99
CA TYR A 275 -0.62 -3.63 13.60
C TYR A 275 -1.42 -4.92 13.49
N LYS A 276 -1.15 -5.71 12.43
CA LYS A 276 -1.81 -7.01 12.20
C LYS A 276 -1.63 -7.97 13.38
N ARG A 277 -0.49 -7.95 14.04
CA ARG A 277 -0.19 -8.79 15.22
C ARG A 277 0.79 -8.10 16.15
N ILE A 278 0.53 -8.23 17.45
CA ILE A 278 1.51 -7.96 18.52
C ILE A 278 1.55 -9.21 19.40
N GLN A 279 2.70 -9.86 19.46
CA GLN A 279 2.93 -11.02 20.32
C GLN A 279 3.93 -10.65 21.40
N VAL A 280 3.51 -10.78 22.66
CA VAL A 280 4.42 -10.65 23.81
C VAL A 280 5.31 -11.87 23.87
N THR A 281 6.61 -11.67 24.00
CA THR A 281 7.62 -12.73 24.18
C THR A 281 8.33 -12.54 25.53
N ALA A 282 9.20 -13.47 25.91
CA ALA A 282 10.00 -13.33 27.14
C ALA A 282 10.97 -12.14 27.08
N ASP A 283 11.42 -11.76 25.88
CA ASP A 283 12.45 -10.74 25.66
C ASP A 283 11.88 -9.39 25.19
N GLY A 284 10.57 -9.33 24.90
CA GLY A 284 9.90 -8.13 24.42
C GLY A 284 8.63 -8.41 23.63
N PHE A 285 8.60 -7.94 22.38
CA PHE A 285 7.42 -7.96 21.52
C PHE A 285 7.80 -8.28 20.08
N GLU A 286 7.12 -9.24 19.47
CA GLU A 286 7.12 -9.43 18.02
C GLU A 286 5.92 -8.70 17.41
N VAL A 287 6.18 -7.89 16.38
CA VAL A 287 5.17 -7.06 15.74
C VAL A 287 5.13 -7.37 14.26
N VAL A 288 3.92 -7.67 13.76
CA VAL A 288 3.63 -7.72 12.32
C VAL A 288 2.80 -6.49 11.98
N MET A 289 3.39 -5.59 11.19
CA MET A 289 2.76 -4.34 10.78
C MET A 289 1.69 -4.56 9.71
N ARG A 290 0.88 -3.53 9.45
CA ARG A 290 -0.12 -3.52 8.38
C ARG A 290 0.47 -3.75 7.00
N ASP A 291 1.67 -3.23 6.77
CA ASP A 291 2.40 -3.51 5.54
C ASP A 291 3.13 -4.85 5.53
N SER A 292 2.87 -5.71 6.52
CA SER A 292 3.49 -7.04 6.70
C SER A 292 4.99 -7.00 7.03
N PHE A 293 5.55 -5.83 7.31
CA PHE A 293 6.89 -5.74 7.88
C PHE A 293 6.87 -6.37 9.27
N THR A 294 7.85 -7.21 9.58
CA THR A 294 7.97 -7.89 10.87
C THR A 294 9.21 -7.42 11.59
N LEU A 295 9.06 -7.08 12.87
CA LEU A 295 10.17 -6.70 13.72
C LEU A 295 9.99 -7.17 15.16
N THR A 296 11.07 -7.13 15.92
CA THR A 296 11.06 -7.39 17.36
C THR A 296 11.52 -6.15 18.09
N VAL A 297 10.77 -5.73 19.11
CA VAL A 297 11.15 -4.68 20.05
C VAL A 297 11.45 -5.35 21.39
N THR A 298 12.67 -5.21 21.89
CA THR A 298 13.06 -5.74 23.20
C THR A 298 12.51 -4.88 24.34
N HIS A 299 12.44 -5.43 25.55
CA HIS A 299 12.09 -4.64 26.74
C HIS A 299 13.05 -3.47 26.97
N ASP A 300 14.32 -3.61 26.61
CA ASP A 300 15.29 -2.53 26.74
C ASP A 300 15.07 -1.41 25.71
N GLU A 301 14.83 -1.78 24.44
CA GLU A 301 14.47 -0.82 23.39
C GLU A 301 13.18 -0.05 23.72
N LEU A 302 12.20 -0.70 24.35
CA LEU A 302 11.01 -0.02 24.84
C LEU A 302 11.35 0.99 25.96
N ARG A 303 12.21 0.64 26.92
CA ARG A 303 12.65 1.58 27.97
C ARG A 303 13.39 2.78 27.40
N GLN A 304 14.30 2.56 26.45
CA GLN A 304 15.01 3.64 25.77
C GLN A 304 14.04 4.56 25.01
N ALA A 305 13.04 3.98 24.33
CA ALA A 305 11.99 4.74 23.64
C ALA A 305 11.12 5.56 24.58
N ILE A 306 10.75 5.04 25.75
CA ILE A 306 9.99 5.79 26.77
C ILE A 306 10.76 7.04 27.22
N VAL A 307 12.08 6.94 27.40
CA VAL A 307 12.92 8.08 27.78
C VAL A 307 13.05 9.06 26.61
N ALA A 308 13.30 8.57 25.41
CA ALA A 308 13.56 9.40 24.24
C ALA A 308 12.32 10.10 23.67
N SER A 309 11.14 9.49 23.74
CA SER A 309 9.88 10.09 23.29
C SER A 309 9.49 11.30 24.14
N ASN A 310 9.85 11.25 25.44
CA ASN A 310 9.47 12.19 26.48
C ASN A 310 7.98 12.57 26.41
N PHE A 311 7.10 11.59 26.22
CA PHE A 311 5.66 11.87 26.15
C PHE A 311 5.12 12.29 27.52
N HIS A 312 4.28 13.32 27.51
CA HIS A 312 3.55 13.82 28.67
C HIS A 312 2.05 13.67 28.44
N GLY A 313 1.24 13.71 29.49
CA GLY A 313 -0.22 13.62 29.36
C GLY A 313 -0.90 13.18 30.63
N SER A 314 -2.24 13.20 30.60
CA SER A 314 -3.07 12.83 31.74
C SER A 314 -3.47 11.36 31.79
N HIS A 315 -3.21 10.57 30.73
CA HIS A 315 -3.70 9.20 30.63
C HIS A 315 -2.59 8.17 30.43
N THR A 316 -2.19 7.53 31.53
CA THR A 316 -1.05 6.59 31.58
C THR A 316 -1.14 5.44 30.58
N GLN A 317 -2.32 4.85 30.37
CA GLN A 317 -2.47 3.75 29.42
C GLN A 317 -2.19 4.21 27.98
N LEU A 318 -2.71 5.39 27.61
CA LEU A 318 -2.47 5.96 26.29
C LEU A 318 -1.00 6.38 26.09
N ILE A 319 -0.35 6.91 27.13
CA ILE A 319 1.09 7.18 27.11
C ILE A 319 1.89 5.89 26.88
N ASN A 320 1.56 4.81 27.60
CA ASN A 320 2.24 3.52 27.42
C ASN A 320 2.06 2.97 26.01
N TYR A 321 0.86 3.07 25.45
CA TYR A 321 0.60 2.62 24.09
C TYR A 321 1.32 3.51 23.06
N ALA A 322 1.30 4.83 23.21
CA ALA A 322 2.03 5.75 22.36
C ALA A 322 3.55 5.49 22.42
N ASN A 323 4.11 5.23 23.60
CA ASN A 323 5.53 4.87 23.76
C ASN A 323 5.87 3.55 23.06
N PHE A 324 4.97 2.57 23.10
CA PHE A 324 5.14 1.32 22.36
C PHE A 324 5.15 1.56 20.83
N LEU A 325 4.20 2.35 20.31
CA LEU A 325 4.15 2.71 18.88
C LEU A 325 5.40 3.50 18.45
N TYR A 326 5.90 4.38 19.32
CA TYR A 326 7.15 5.12 19.12
C TYR A 326 8.36 4.16 19.08
N ALA A 327 8.44 3.19 20.00
CA ALA A 327 9.50 2.19 20.01
C ALA A 327 9.50 1.33 18.73
N VAL A 328 8.32 0.92 18.26
CA VAL A 328 8.15 0.19 17.01
C VAL A 328 8.60 1.04 15.80
N SER A 329 8.21 2.32 15.75
CA SER A 329 8.66 3.28 14.71
C SER A 329 10.19 3.43 14.72
N ALA A 330 10.80 3.60 15.89
CA ALA A 330 12.25 3.70 16.06
C ALA A 330 12.97 2.42 15.63
N LYS A 331 12.42 1.24 15.94
CA LYS A 331 12.99 -0.04 15.52
C LYS A 331 12.99 -0.17 14.01
N ARG A 332 11.91 0.25 13.37
CA ARG A 332 11.84 0.28 11.91
C ARG A 332 12.82 1.28 11.31
N ALA A 333 12.95 2.48 11.89
CA ALA A 333 13.95 3.46 11.48
C ALA A 333 15.38 2.89 11.56
N HIS A 334 15.71 2.18 12.64
CA HIS A 334 16.99 1.48 12.79
C HIS A 334 17.21 0.47 11.66
N MET A 335 16.24 -0.40 11.40
CA MET A 335 16.37 -1.46 10.38
C MET A 335 16.42 -0.93 8.94
N GLU A 336 15.69 0.15 8.65
CA GLU A 336 15.66 0.79 7.32
C GLU A 336 16.77 1.85 7.16
N ASN A 337 17.62 2.04 8.18
CA ASN A 337 18.68 3.04 8.21
C ASN A 337 18.17 4.46 7.88
N ASN A 338 17.10 4.88 8.57
CA ASN A 338 16.54 6.23 8.49
C ASN A 338 17.65 7.31 8.54
N ASP A 339 17.53 8.32 7.68
CA ASP A 339 18.52 9.39 7.46
C ASP A 339 19.96 8.93 7.19
N MET A 340 20.13 7.67 6.76
CA MET A 340 21.43 7.03 6.57
C MET A 340 22.29 6.97 7.86
N ARG A 341 21.69 7.19 9.03
CA ARG A 341 22.35 7.22 10.34
C ARG A 341 21.76 6.21 11.31
N ALA A 342 20.45 5.97 11.26
CA ALA A 342 19.75 5.13 12.23
C ALA A 342 20.25 3.68 12.26
N GLY A 343 20.83 3.18 11.17
CA GLY A 343 21.41 1.84 11.05
C GLY A 343 22.61 1.59 11.97
N GLN A 344 23.19 2.63 12.57
CA GLN A 344 24.32 2.51 13.49
C GLN A 344 23.93 1.87 14.83
N SER A 345 22.76 2.22 15.36
CA SER A 345 22.23 1.68 16.62
C SER A 345 20.78 2.10 16.82
N TYR A 346 20.07 1.40 17.72
CA TYR A 346 18.73 1.81 18.12
C TYR A 346 18.71 3.21 18.75
N ALA A 347 19.72 3.57 19.54
CA ALA A 347 19.87 4.91 20.08
C ALA A 347 20.01 5.97 18.96
N ALA A 348 20.81 5.70 17.93
CA ALA A 348 20.90 6.57 16.76
C ALA A 348 19.54 6.72 16.06
N ALA A 349 18.75 5.65 15.96
CA ALA A 349 17.40 5.72 15.42
C ALA A 349 16.47 6.62 16.24
N LEU A 350 16.50 6.52 17.58
CA LEU A 350 15.74 7.43 18.45
C LEU A 350 16.12 8.90 18.21
N HIS A 351 17.40 9.19 17.97
CA HIS A 351 17.85 10.54 17.61
C HIS A 351 17.26 11.02 16.29
N THR A 352 17.22 10.17 15.25
CA THR A 352 16.61 10.53 13.94
C THR A 352 15.11 10.82 14.02
N LEU A 353 14.42 10.26 15.03
CA LEU A 353 13.00 10.57 15.24
C LEU A 353 12.78 11.89 16.01
N ASN A 354 13.84 12.44 16.60
CA ASN A 354 13.80 13.60 17.49
C ASN A 354 14.54 14.83 16.93
N ASP A 355 15.16 14.75 15.75
CA ASP A 355 15.90 15.88 15.13
C ASP A 355 15.12 16.55 13.98
N GLY A 356 13.82 16.27 13.87
CA GLY A 356 12.91 16.81 12.86
C GLY A 356 12.85 15.91 11.63
N GLU A 357 11.64 15.66 11.13
CA GLU A 357 11.41 14.68 10.07
C GLU A 357 10.54 15.25 8.95
N TYR A 358 10.59 14.61 7.79
CA TYR A 358 9.73 14.99 6.69
C TYR A 358 8.29 14.49 6.94
N PRO A 359 7.25 15.28 6.67
CA PRO A 359 5.86 14.86 6.93
C PRO A 359 5.52 13.52 6.27
N GLY A 360 4.83 12.64 6.99
CA GLY A 360 4.42 11.31 6.51
C GLY A 360 5.44 10.18 6.71
N GLU A 361 6.71 10.48 7.02
CA GLU A 361 7.72 9.43 7.29
C GLU A 361 7.31 8.55 8.47
N ALA A 362 6.81 9.15 9.55
CA ALA A 362 6.34 8.40 10.70
C ALA A 362 5.14 7.49 10.39
N LEU A 363 4.20 7.93 9.55
CA LEU A 363 3.09 7.07 9.10
C LEU A 363 3.61 5.86 8.32
N ARG A 364 4.64 6.04 7.48
CA ARG A 364 5.30 4.94 6.77
C ARG A 364 5.97 3.97 7.75
N ARG A 365 6.70 4.48 8.76
CA ARG A 365 7.37 3.64 9.77
C ARG A 365 6.39 2.93 10.71
N LEU A 366 5.17 3.42 10.85
CA LEU A 366 4.08 2.70 11.50
C LEU A 366 3.46 1.60 10.60
N GLY A 367 3.97 1.40 9.38
CA GLY A 367 3.46 0.43 8.42
C GLY A 367 2.14 0.84 7.77
N LEU A 368 1.85 2.15 7.73
CA LEU A 368 0.60 2.70 7.22
C LEU A 368 0.73 3.27 5.80
N TYR A 369 1.76 2.87 5.06
CA TYR A 369 2.02 3.43 3.73
C TYR A 369 0.86 3.21 2.75
N ALA A 370 0.26 2.01 2.77
CA ALA A 370 -0.95 1.70 1.99
C ALA A 370 -2.19 2.51 2.40
N TYR A 371 -2.19 3.08 3.61
CA TYR A 371 -3.35 3.72 4.24
C TYR A 371 -3.18 5.23 4.39
N MET A 372 -2.14 5.84 3.81
CA MET A 372 -1.99 7.30 3.79
C MET A 372 -2.19 7.85 2.38
N ARG A 373 -2.77 9.04 2.25
CA ARG A 373 -2.93 9.77 0.99
C ARG A 373 -2.54 11.22 1.18
N GLU A 374 -2.04 11.83 0.10
CA GLU A 374 -2.01 13.29 0.00
C GLU A 374 -3.46 13.82 0.12
N SER A 375 -3.60 14.93 0.82
CA SER A 375 -4.87 15.53 1.19
C SER A 375 -4.79 17.05 0.98
N THR A 376 -5.92 17.73 1.17
CA THR A 376 -5.91 19.18 1.38
C THR A 376 -6.32 19.53 2.80
N VAL A 377 -6.02 20.77 3.21
CA VAL A 377 -6.44 21.28 4.52
C VAL A 377 -7.97 21.35 4.63
N GLU A 378 -8.69 21.59 3.53
CA GLU A 378 -10.15 21.59 3.47
C GLU A 378 -10.75 20.19 3.66
N GLU A 379 -10.09 19.14 3.18
CA GLU A 379 -10.52 17.75 3.46
C GLU A 379 -10.37 17.42 4.95
N LEU A 380 -9.24 17.82 5.56
CA LEU A 380 -9.01 17.64 6.99
C LEU A 380 -10.00 18.45 7.83
N ALA A 381 -10.29 19.69 7.44
CA ALA A 381 -11.27 20.55 8.10
C ALA A 381 -12.70 19.99 8.03
N ARG A 382 -13.04 19.27 6.94
CA ARG A 382 -14.35 18.58 6.77
C ARG A 382 -14.42 17.24 7.49
N GLY A 383 -13.37 16.86 8.22
CA GLY A 383 -13.39 15.74 9.15
C GLY A 383 -12.53 14.55 8.75
N ALA A 384 -11.72 14.64 7.69
CA ALA A 384 -10.72 13.61 7.45
C ALA A 384 -9.70 13.56 8.61
N VAL A 385 -9.27 12.36 8.97
CA VAL A 385 -8.24 12.13 10.00
C VAL A 385 -6.88 12.04 9.34
N GLY A 386 -5.88 12.74 9.87
CA GLY A 386 -4.59 12.84 9.22
C GLY A 386 -3.57 13.71 9.94
N THR A 387 -2.57 14.17 9.19
CA THR A 387 -1.52 15.07 9.67
C THR A 387 -1.44 16.30 8.79
N LEU A 388 -1.14 17.44 9.40
CA LEU A 388 -0.90 18.70 8.71
C LEU A 388 0.44 19.26 9.18
N ALA A 389 1.28 19.73 8.26
CA ALA A 389 2.62 20.18 8.60
C ALA A 389 3.02 21.45 7.85
N ASP A 390 3.65 22.36 8.59
CA ASP A 390 4.44 23.46 8.04
C ASP A 390 5.94 23.08 8.06
N THR A 391 6.84 24.05 7.86
CA THR A 391 8.29 23.79 7.82
C THR A 391 8.92 23.53 9.19
N GLY A 392 8.21 23.81 10.29
CA GLY A 392 8.73 23.71 11.66
C GLY A 392 7.95 22.77 12.57
N HIS A 393 6.70 22.45 12.24
CA HIS A 393 5.85 21.62 13.10
C HIS A 393 4.83 20.78 12.32
N SER A 394 4.49 19.62 12.89
CA SER A 394 3.45 18.72 12.40
C SER A 394 2.41 18.46 13.48
N VAL A 395 1.14 18.59 13.12
CA VAL A 395 -0.01 18.37 14.00
C VAL A 395 -0.87 17.23 13.49
N ALA A 396 -1.52 16.51 14.40
CA ALA A 396 -2.60 15.60 14.04
C ALA A 396 -3.87 16.42 13.80
N VAL A 397 -4.63 16.08 12.77
CA VAL A 397 -5.98 16.62 12.55
C VAL A 397 -6.97 15.47 12.64
N ILE A 398 -7.97 15.63 13.50
CA ILE A 398 -9.00 14.64 13.80
C ILE A 398 -10.34 15.35 13.75
N ASN A 399 -11.20 14.94 12.82
CA ASN A 399 -12.57 15.43 12.70
C ASN A 399 -12.67 16.98 12.67
N GLY A 400 -11.79 17.64 11.91
CA GLY A 400 -11.77 19.10 11.77
C GLY A 400 -11.09 19.87 12.92
N ALA A 401 -10.56 19.18 13.94
CA ALA A 401 -9.77 19.80 15.00
C ALA A 401 -8.31 19.34 14.93
N LEU A 402 -7.37 20.24 15.23
CA LEU A 402 -5.95 19.93 15.31
C LEU A 402 -5.47 19.79 16.75
N ASP A 403 -4.47 18.94 16.94
CA ASP A 403 -3.76 18.79 18.21
C ASP A 403 -2.51 19.68 18.22
N PHE A 404 -2.50 20.69 19.09
CA PHE A 404 -1.34 21.55 19.29
C PHE A 404 -0.79 21.34 20.69
N TYR A 405 0.24 20.48 20.82
CA TYR A 405 0.83 20.09 22.10
C TYR A 405 -0.20 19.61 23.13
N GLY A 406 -1.15 18.77 22.69
CA GLY A 406 -2.21 18.22 23.53
C GLY A 406 -3.42 19.13 23.72
N GLN A 407 -3.41 20.35 23.17
CA GLN A 407 -4.56 21.23 23.14
C GLN A 407 -5.35 21.03 21.86
N LYS A 408 -6.64 20.71 22.01
CA LYS A 408 -7.59 20.66 20.91
C LYS A 408 -7.89 22.07 20.42
N GLN A 409 -7.62 22.34 19.14
CA GLN A 409 -7.97 23.60 18.49
C GLN A 409 -8.82 23.33 17.26
N ASP A 410 -9.78 24.21 16.98
CA ASP A 410 -10.56 24.14 15.74
C ASP A 410 -9.65 24.48 14.54
N LEU A 411 -9.62 23.63 13.51
CA LEU A 411 -8.74 23.86 12.35
C LEU A 411 -9.21 25.06 11.54
N ALA A 412 -10.53 25.18 11.30
CA ALA A 412 -11.11 26.17 10.40
C ALA A 412 -10.87 27.63 10.83
N SER A 413 -10.79 27.87 12.14
CA SER A 413 -10.53 29.19 12.73
C SER A 413 -9.05 29.46 13.07
N SER A 414 -8.14 28.52 12.79
CA SER A 414 -6.73 28.62 13.16
C SER A 414 -5.83 29.06 12.00
N ARG A 415 -4.59 29.48 12.33
CA ARG A 415 -3.53 29.76 11.34
C ARG A 415 -3.17 28.54 10.47
N TRP A 416 -3.58 27.35 10.90
CA TRP A 416 -3.29 26.10 10.20
C TRP A 416 -4.22 25.87 9.01
N MET A 417 -5.30 26.65 8.86
CA MET A 417 -6.11 26.66 7.65
C MET A 417 -5.35 27.31 6.47
N ASN A 418 -4.31 26.63 5.98
CA ASN A 418 -3.37 27.12 4.98
C ASN A 418 -3.10 26.07 3.91
N THR A 419 -3.35 26.41 2.65
CA THR A 419 -3.18 25.52 1.49
C THR A 419 -1.73 25.27 1.10
N GLY A 420 -0.79 26.08 1.62
CA GLY A 420 0.66 25.87 1.45
C GLY A 420 1.25 24.85 2.41
N PHE A 421 0.47 24.33 3.36
CA PHE A 421 0.92 23.30 4.30
C PHE A 421 0.71 21.91 3.71
N ARG A 422 1.57 20.97 4.10
CA ARG A 422 1.48 19.60 3.64
C ARG A 422 0.43 18.85 4.44
N ALA A 423 -0.64 18.43 3.78
CA ALA A 423 -1.74 17.68 4.37
C ALA A 423 -1.70 16.22 3.91
N LEU A 424 -1.77 15.30 4.86
CA LEU A 424 -1.94 13.87 4.61
C LEU A 424 -3.18 13.39 5.36
N LYS A 425 -3.92 12.46 4.77
CA LYS A 425 -5.04 11.78 5.43
C LYS A 425 -4.81 10.28 5.51
N LEU A 426 -5.43 9.65 6.50
CA LEU A 426 -5.48 8.19 6.62
C LEU A 426 -6.81 7.67 6.07
N VAL A 427 -6.75 6.57 5.31
CA VAL A 427 -7.88 5.96 4.60
C VAL A 427 -8.18 4.56 5.06
#